data_AF-A0A9N8EBH0-F1
#
_entry.id   AF-A0A9N8EBH0-F1
#
_cell.length_a   1.000
_cell.length_b   1.000
_cell.length_c   1.000
_cell.angle_alpha   90.00
_cell.angle_beta   90.00
_cell.angle_gamma   90.00
#
_symmetry.space_group_name_H-M   'P 1'
#
loop_
_entity.id
_entity.type
_entity.pdbx_description
1 polymer ?
#
loop_
_entity_poly.entity_id
_entity_poly.type
_entity_poly.pdbx_seq_one_letter_code
_entity_poly.pdbx_strand_id
1 'polypeptide(L)'
;MSLTKSPTDPASFSFSDLDADALAQEMAELDAGPAERFYKKNGEKAVDLMAMGIGLKTSDFREVGNTDEEPYASMKFRKKVVPTQKHLTDEIKRRCIVDKPNEKHPSPRNWDKKKCMAWLQANPVGNGSDRAFIIAEERKLYDLVLKAQNEKDEKEKERASPWNYTEPYIRLIECMLDESIRDKFTNMNDIGGRDELDARNSVERPENVYEACARLFNDDGKVVLSRVLPELHSTFSECLDCSFHKMPGKVTPEDVKRRWGDCRAKLIKMISRWELSGNGFGQRHQGDDDFGHMDDDVMECGDNRANFMDSQTKEHILYLWHVADQEEILKNVLHVIAESSCADSETCPSVSTTDAVTASSRKRRADERQLAFFRAKMGLAMTCMSRAALVKELRETQDKEMEYTIKLLDTTEGSKIHEIYLGRIATLSEQIEIIQDTIHQMAKEAMEEEDSADKPSRKKKKKKGTIVEQQEEVEEGD
;
A
#
# COMPACT_ATOMS: atom_id res chain seq x y z
N MET A 1 32.47 -88.90 -17.51
CA MET A 1 31.92 -89.16 -16.17
C MET A 1 31.15 -87.94 -15.73
N SER A 2 30.04 -88.19 -15.05
CA SER A 2 28.80 -87.41 -14.93
C SER A 2 28.91 -85.95 -14.46
N LEU A 3 28.23 -85.07 -15.20
CA LEU A 3 27.76 -83.74 -14.78
C LEU A 3 26.31 -83.89 -14.28
N THR A 4 26.07 -83.65 -12.99
CA THR A 4 24.73 -83.55 -12.42
C THR A 4 24.36 -82.08 -12.24
N LYS A 5 23.44 -81.58 -13.09
CA LYS A 5 22.75 -80.29 -12.92
C LYS A 5 21.58 -80.47 -11.96
N SER A 6 21.47 -79.56 -11.00
CA SER A 6 20.36 -79.44 -10.04
C SER A 6 19.10 -78.83 -10.69
N PRO A 7 17.90 -79.06 -10.11
CA PRO A 7 16.63 -78.68 -10.70
C PRO A 7 16.28 -77.22 -10.39
N THR A 8 15.76 -76.52 -11.39
CA THR A 8 15.14 -75.19 -11.29
C THR A 8 13.81 -75.26 -10.53
N ASP A 9 13.68 -74.41 -9.50
CA ASP A 9 12.44 -74.17 -8.75
C ASP A 9 11.33 -73.57 -9.62
N PRO A 10 10.05 -73.93 -9.37
CA PRO A 10 8.91 -73.30 -10.02
C PRO A 10 8.63 -71.93 -9.40
N ALA A 11 8.65 -70.89 -10.22
CA ALA A 11 8.22 -69.55 -9.83
C ALA A 11 6.77 -69.59 -9.32
N SER A 12 6.58 -69.43 -8.02
CA SER A 12 5.30 -69.18 -7.39
C SER A 12 4.83 -67.78 -7.77
N PHE A 13 3.85 -67.69 -8.67
CA PHE A 13 3.19 -66.44 -9.02
C PHE A 13 2.20 -66.11 -7.88
N SER A 14 2.58 -65.18 -6.99
CA SER A 14 1.70 -64.72 -5.91
C SER A 14 0.64 -63.78 -6.46
N PHE A 15 -0.62 -64.22 -6.42
CA PHE A 15 -1.80 -63.47 -6.85
C PHE A 15 -2.33 -62.54 -5.73
N SER A 16 -1.44 -61.90 -4.97
CA SER A 16 -1.79 -61.16 -3.74
C SER A 16 -1.74 -59.65 -3.83
N ASP A 17 -1.37 -59.08 -4.99
CA ASP A 17 -1.18 -57.63 -5.16
C ASP A 17 -2.17 -57.05 -6.18
N LEU A 18 -3.43 -57.49 -6.16
CA LEU A 18 -4.51 -56.71 -6.75
C LEU A 18 -4.88 -55.63 -5.72
N ASP A 19 -4.47 -54.39 -6.01
CA ASP A 19 -4.71 -53.19 -5.20
C ASP A 19 -6.17 -53.14 -4.71
N ALA A 20 -6.37 -53.43 -3.43
CA ALA A 20 -7.68 -53.32 -2.78
C ALA A 20 -8.24 -51.89 -2.91
N ASP A 21 -7.35 -50.89 -3.01
CA ASP A 21 -7.72 -49.49 -3.27
C ASP A 21 -8.25 -49.27 -4.68
N ALA A 22 -7.69 -49.94 -5.70
CA ALA A 22 -8.20 -49.85 -7.07
C ALA A 22 -9.59 -50.50 -7.19
N LEU A 23 -9.79 -51.62 -6.50
CA LEU A 23 -11.09 -52.32 -6.48
C LEU A 23 -12.13 -51.55 -5.67
N ALA A 24 -11.73 -50.92 -4.55
CA ALA A 24 -12.59 -50.03 -3.77
C ALA A 24 -12.97 -48.76 -4.56
N GLN A 25 -12.04 -48.22 -5.35
CA GLN A 25 -12.29 -47.08 -6.22
C GLN A 25 -13.26 -47.44 -7.37
N GLU A 26 -13.11 -48.62 -7.97
CA GLU A 26 -14.02 -49.11 -9.01
C GLU A 26 -15.43 -49.41 -8.45
N MET A 27 -15.53 -49.98 -7.25
CA MET A 27 -16.82 -50.19 -6.57
C MET A 27 -17.49 -48.87 -6.15
N ALA A 28 -16.72 -47.88 -5.68
CA ALA A 28 -17.25 -46.55 -5.38
C ALA A 28 -17.74 -45.80 -6.64
N GLU A 29 -17.09 -46.03 -7.79
CA GLU A 29 -17.57 -45.49 -9.08
C GLU A 29 -18.87 -46.13 -9.55
N LEU A 30 -19.15 -47.38 -9.18
CA LEU A 30 -20.41 -48.06 -9.52
C LEU A 30 -21.61 -47.48 -8.74
N ASP A 31 -21.41 -47.06 -7.49
CA ASP A 31 -22.45 -46.46 -6.65
C ASP A 31 -22.64 -44.95 -6.89
N ALA A 32 -21.67 -44.28 -7.52
CA ALA A 32 -21.77 -42.86 -7.83
C ALA A 32 -22.89 -42.57 -8.85
N GLY A 33 -23.76 -41.62 -8.51
CA GLY A 33 -24.84 -41.18 -9.38
C GLY A 33 -24.34 -40.47 -10.65
N PRO A 34 -25.15 -40.40 -11.73
CA PRO A 34 -24.79 -39.72 -12.97
C PRO A 34 -24.32 -38.26 -12.79
N ALA A 35 -24.87 -37.52 -11.82
CA ALA A 35 -24.44 -36.14 -11.55
C ALA A 35 -23.05 -36.11 -10.90
N GLU A 36 -22.79 -37.01 -9.94
CA GLU A 36 -21.49 -37.14 -9.28
C GLU A 36 -20.38 -37.50 -10.27
N ARG A 37 -20.62 -38.48 -11.14
CA ARG A 37 -19.66 -38.88 -12.18
C ARG A 37 -19.34 -37.72 -13.13
N PHE A 38 -20.37 -36.96 -13.53
CA PHE A 38 -20.19 -35.77 -14.36
C PHE A 38 -19.34 -34.70 -13.65
N TYR A 39 -19.64 -34.43 -12.37
CA TYR A 39 -18.91 -33.46 -11.56
C TYR A 39 -17.43 -33.81 -11.42
N LYS A 40 -17.13 -35.06 -11.06
CA LYS A 40 -15.76 -35.57 -10.91
C LYS A 40 -15.01 -35.53 -12.24
N LYS A 41 -15.62 -35.98 -13.33
CA LYS A 41 -15.02 -35.96 -14.68
C LYS A 41 -14.66 -34.55 -15.16
N ASN A 42 -15.42 -33.54 -14.76
CA ASN A 42 -15.15 -32.15 -15.12
C ASN A 42 -14.15 -31.43 -14.18
N GLY A 43 -13.56 -32.15 -13.22
CA GLY A 43 -12.60 -31.60 -12.27
C GLY A 43 -13.25 -30.77 -11.17
N GLU A 44 -14.44 -31.17 -10.72
CA GLU A 44 -15.09 -30.64 -9.51
C GLU A 44 -15.30 -29.11 -9.55
N LYS A 45 -15.69 -28.61 -10.71
CA LYS A 45 -15.86 -27.18 -10.93
C LYS A 45 -17.16 -26.70 -10.31
N ALA A 46 -17.07 -25.72 -9.42
CA ALA A 46 -18.23 -25.09 -8.78
C ALA A 46 -19.29 -24.57 -9.78
N VAL A 47 -18.89 -24.06 -10.96
CA VAL A 47 -19.85 -23.64 -12.00
C VAL A 47 -20.75 -24.78 -12.49
N ASP A 48 -20.24 -26.01 -12.57
CA ASP A 48 -21.01 -27.17 -12.99
C ASP A 48 -21.95 -27.61 -11.87
N LEU A 49 -21.48 -27.57 -10.62
CA LEU A 49 -22.30 -27.82 -9.44
C LEU A 49 -23.48 -26.84 -9.34
N MET A 50 -23.22 -25.54 -9.54
CA MET A 50 -24.28 -24.52 -9.55
C MET A 50 -25.28 -24.74 -10.68
N ALA A 51 -24.81 -25.14 -11.87
CA ALA A 51 -25.70 -25.46 -12.98
C ALA A 51 -26.60 -26.67 -12.67
N MET A 52 -26.04 -27.73 -12.07
CA MET A 52 -26.77 -28.92 -11.64
C MET A 52 -27.79 -28.62 -10.54
N GLY A 53 -27.52 -27.64 -9.67
CA GLY A 53 -28.41 -27.22 -8.60
C GLY A 53 -29.70 -26.55 -9.05
N ILE A 54 -29.73 -25.94 -10.25
CA ILE A 54 -30.87 -25.09 -10.67
C ILE A 54 -32.18 -25.89 -10.70
N GLY A 55 -33.19 -25.33 -10.02
CA GLY A 55 -34.52 -25.92 -9.85
C GLY A 55 -34.67 -26.78 -8.60
N LEU A 56 -33.57 -27.09 -7.90
CA LEU A 56 -33.63 -27.79 -6.62
C LEU A 56 -33.83 -26.79 -5.47
N LYS A 57 -34.55 -27.25 -4.44
CA LYS A 57 -34.72 -26.55 -3.17
C LYS A 57 -34.27 -27.43 -2.01
N THR A 58 -33.61 -26.81 -1.05
CA THR A 58 -33.24 -27.41 0.23
C THR A 58 -34.47 -27.51 1.14
N SER A 59 -34.38 -28.23 2.27
CA SER A 59 -35.42 -28.27 3.30
C SER A 59 -35.88 -26.89 3.77
N ASP A 60 -34.95 -25.93 3.78
CA ASP A 60 -35.16 -24.57 4.27
C ASP A 60 -35.71 -23.64 3.18
N PHE A 61 -36.24 -24.20 2.09
CA PHE A 61 -36.76 -23.50 0.91
C PHE A 61 -35.75 -22.66 0.11
N ARG A 62 -34.47 -22.67 0.48
CA ARG A 62 -33.39 -22.04 -0.28
C ARG A 62 -33.21 -22.70 -1.64
N GLU A 63 -33.01 -21.88 -2.68
CA GLU A 63 -32.78 -22.36 -4.05
C GLU A 63 -31.31 -22.74 -4.23
N VAL A 64 -31.08 -24.01 -4.62
CA VAL A 64 -29.73 -24.52 -4.86
C VAL A 64 -29.25 -24.00 -6.21
N GLY A 65 -27.98 -23.57 -6.29
CA GLY A 65 -27.43 -23.02 -7.52
C GLY A 65 -27.84 -21.56 -7.82
N ASN A 66 -28.56 -20.89 -6.89
CA ASN A 66 -28.85 -19.46 -7.03
C ASN A 66 -27.62 -18.63 -6.66
N THR A 67 -26.89 -18.16 -7.68
CA THR A 67 -25.69 -17.34 -7.50
C THR A 67 -25.95 -15.85 -7.29
N ASP A 68 -27.22 -15.43 -7.27
CA ASP A 68 -27.64 -14.05 -6.97
C ASP A 68 -27.97 -13.85 -5.48
N GLU A 69 -27.99 -14.93 -4.68
CA GLU A 69 -28.17 -14.89 -3.22
C GLU A 69 -26.84 -14.93 -2.47
N GLU A 70 -26.84 -14.48 -1.20
CA GLU A 70 -25.69 -14.60 -0.31
C GLU A 70 -25.45 -16.09 0.07
N PRO A 71 -24.18 -16.53 0.20
CA PRO A 71 -22.94 -15.74 0.20
C PRO A 71 -22.31 -15.55 -1.20
N TYR A 72 -22.97 -16.02 -2.26
CA TYR A 72 -22.38 -16.01 -3.61
C TYR A 72 -22.44 -14.63 -4.29
N ALA A 73 -23.45 -13.82 -3.97
CA ALA A 73 -23.63 -12.48 -4.51
C ALA A 73 -22.44 -11.55 -4.19
N SER A 74 -21.95 -11.59 -2.95
CA SER A 74 -20.83 -10.78 -2.45
C SER A 74 -19.43 -11.35 -2.77
N MET A 75 -19.35 -12.55 -3.36
CA MET A 75 -18.08 -13.25 -3.57
C MET A 75 -17.18 -12.55 -4.61
N LYS A 76 -15.92 -12.26 -4.25
CA LYS A 76 -14.92 -11.61 -5.14
C LYS A 76 -14.70 -12.34 -6.48
N PHE A 77 -14.77 -13.67 -6.48
CA PHE A 77 -14.55 -14.50 -7.67
C PHE A 77 -15.83 -15.09 -8.24
N ARG A 78 -16.92 -14.31 -8.24
CA ARG A 78 -18.25 -14.69 -8.72
C ARG A 78 -18.26 -15.43 -10.07
N LYS A 79 -17.36 -15.07 -10.99
CA LYS A 79 -17.21 -15.72 -12.32
C LYS A 79 -16.88 -17.22 -12.24
N LYS A 80 -16.35 -17.72 -11.12
CA LYS A 80 -16.02 -19.13 -10.89
C LYS A 80 -17.19 -19.98 -10.38
N VAL A 81 -18.29 -19.34 -9.99
CA VAL A 81 -19.51 -20.03 -9.51
C VAL A 81 -20.70 -19.79 -10.43
N VAL A 82 -20.76 -18.64 -11.12
CA VAL A 82 -21.85 -18.31 -12.04
C VAL A 82 -21.79 -19.17 -13.30
N PRO A 83 -22.82 -20.01 -13.57
CA PRO A 83 -22.87 -20.79 -14.79
C PRO A 83 -22.96 -19.90 -16.03
N THR A 84 -22.12 -20.22 -17.03
CA THR A 84 -22.23 -19.65 -18.38
C THR A 84 -23.28 -20.41 -19.20
N GLN A 85 -23.72 -19.84 -20.33
CA GLN A 85 -24.67 -20.48 -21.23
C GLN A 85 -24.22 -21.91 -21.63
N LYS A 86 -22.92 -22.13 -21.87
CA LYS A 86 -22.39 -23.45 -22.19
C LYS A 86 -22.68 -24.47 -21.08
N HIS A 87 -22.35 -24.14 -19.83
CA HIS A 87 -22.61 -25.00 -18.69
C HIS A 87 -24.10 -25.34 -18.55
N LEU A 88 -24.98 -24.34 -18.72
CA LEU A 88 -26.43 -24.57 -18.70
C LEU A 88 -26.88 -25.49 -19.84
N THR A 89 -26.40 -25.29 -21.06
CA THR A 89 -26.77 -26.15 -22.19
C THR A 89 -26.26 -27.58 -22.04
N ASP A 90 -25.09 -27.77 -21.44
CA ASP A 90 -24.52 -29.10 -21.21
C ASP A 90 -25.27 -29.83 -20.08
N GLU A 91 -25.69 -29.10 -19.04
CA GLU A 91 -26.56 -29.65 -17.99
C GLU A 91 -27.95 -30.05 -18.53
N ILE A 92 -28.56 -29.24 -19.40
CA ILE A 92 -29.84 -29.60 -20.06
C ILE A 92 -29.69 -30.92 -20.83
N LYS A 93 -28.62 -31.08 -21.61
CA LYS A 93 -28.36 -32.33 -22.35
C LYS A 93 -28.18 -33.51 -21.39
N ARG A 94 -27.44 -33.31 -20.29
CA ARG A 94 -27.23 -34.34 -19.27
C ARG A 94 -28.56 -34.80 -18.67
N ARG A 95 -29.40 -33.88 -18.19
CA ARG A 95 -30.73 -34.21 -17.64
C ARG A 95 -31.62 -34.93 -18.66
N CYS A 96 -31.60 -34.52 -19.93
CA CYS A 96 -32.39 -35.20 -20.96
C CYS A 96 -31.96 -36.66 -21.17
N ILE A 97 -30.66 -36.93 -21.21
CA ILE A 97 -30.13 -38.28 -21.39
C ILE A 97 -30.42 -39.16 -20.16
N VAL A 98 -30.27 -38.61 -18.95
CA VAL A 98 -30.36 -39.38 -17.71
C VAL A 98 -31.81 -39.53 -17.23
N ASP A 99 -32.56 -38.43 -17.15
CA ASP A 99 -33.89 -38.43 -16.53
C ASP A 99 -35.00 -38.74 -17.54
N LYS A 100 -34.76 -38.52 -18.85
CA LYS A 100 -35.79 -38.57 -19.90
C LYS A 100 -35.33 -39.29 -21.18
N PRO A 101 -34.78 -40.52 -21.10
CA PRO A 101 -34.14 -41.19 -22.24
C PRO A 101 -35.08 -41.47 -23.42
N ASN A 102 -36.40 -41.47 -23.22
CA ASN A 102 -37.40 -41.79 -24.24
C ASN A 102 -38.20 -40.55 -24.73
N GLU A 103 -37.91 -39.35 -24.24
CA GLU A 103 -38.58 -38.12 -24.70
C GLU A 103 -37.81 -37.46 -25.84
N LYS A 104 -38.49 -36.64 -26.67
CA LYS A 104 -37.79 -35.84 -27.68
C LYS A 104 -36.92 -34.79 -26.98
N HIS A 105 -35.60 -34.90 -27.13
CA HIS A 105 -34.67 -33.98 -26.48
C HIS A 105 -34.78 -32.56 -27.06
N PRO A 106 -34.88 -31.52 -26.21
CA PRO A 106 -34.70 -30.15 -26.66
C PRO A 106 -33.29 -29.95 -27.24
N SER A 107 -33.16 -29.08 -28.25
CA SER A 107 -31.88 -28.66 -28.80
C SER A 107 -31.54 -27.25 -28.28
N PRO A 108 -30.80 -27.13 -27.15
CA PRO A 108 -30.55 -25.85 -26.52
C PRO A 108 -29.41 -25.04 -27.18
N ARG A 109 -28.85 -25.50 -28.31
CA ARG A 109 -27.66 -24.92 -28.96
C ARG A 109 -27.78 -23.41 -29.19
N ASN A 110 -28.98 -22.93 -29.51
CA ASN A 110 -29.26 -21.51 -29.80
C ASN A 110 -30.16 -20.86 -28.74
N TRP A 111 -30.31 -21.46 -27.55
CA TRP A 111 -31.12 -20.86 -26.48
C TRP A 111 -30.31 -19.82 -25.73
N ASP A 112 -30.92 -18.68 -25.43
CA ASP A 112 -30.31 -17.69 -24.56
C ASP A 112 -30.22 -18.18 -23.10
N LYS A 113 -29.45 -17.47 -22.27
CA LYS A 113 -29.25 -17.85 -20.86
C LYS A 113 -30.58 -17.92 -20.10
N LYS A 114 -31.50 -16.97 -20.34
CA LYS A 114 -32.79 -16.86 -19.66
C LYS A 114 -33.67 -18.08 -19.93
N LYS A 115 -33.76 -18.50 -21.18
CA LYS A 115 -34.52 -19.69 -21.58
C LYS A 115 -33.92 -20.97 -21.00
N CYS A 116 -32.59 -21.10 -20.97
CA CYS A 116 -31.93 -22.24 -20.34
C CYS A 116 -32.24 -22.32 -18.83
N MET A 117 -32.13 -21.20 -18.11
CA MET A 117 -32.46 -21.13 -16.67
C MET A 117 -33.92 -21.53 -16.42
N ALA A 118 -34.86 -20.96 -17.18
CA ALA A 118 -36.29 -21.25 -17.02
C ALA A 118 -36.61 -22.74 -17.27
N TRP A 119 -35.95 -23.36 -18.26
CA TRP A 119 -36.12 -24.79 -18.52
C TRP A 119 -35.58 -25.65 -17.38
N LEU A 120 -34.38 -25.34 -16.86
CA LEU A 120 -33.76 -26.07 -15.75
C LEU A 120 -34.56 -25.93 -14.45
N GLN A 121 -35.15 -24.77 -14.19
CA GLN A 121 -36.06 -24.55 -13.06
C GLN A 121 -37.33 -25.40 -13.19
N ALA A 122 -37.89 -25.51 -14.39
CA ALA A 122 -39.10 -26.30 -14.65
C ALA A 122 -38.85 -27.82 -14.69
N ASN A 123 -37.60 -28.26 -14.88
CA ASN A 123 -37.22 -29.67 -14.99
C ASN A 123 -36.08 -29.99 -14.00
N PRO A 124 -36.34 -29.96 -12.68
CA PRO A 124 -35.34 -30.28 -11.66
C PRO A 124 -34.85 -31.73 -11.80
N VAL A 125 -33.65 -32.02 -11.28
CA VAL A 125 -33.09 -33.38 -11.25
C VAL A 125 -34.03 -34.31 -10.49
N GLY A 126 -34.50 -35.36 -11.17
CA GLY A 126 -35.49 -36.30 -10.61
C GLY A 126 -34.90 -37.37 -9.71
N ASN A 127 -33.65 -37.78 -9.97
CA ASN A 127 -32.98 -38.83 -9.23
C ASN A 127 -32.65 -38.39 -7.78
N GLY A 128 -33.09 -39.19 -6.80
CA GLY A 128 -32.91 -38.90 -5.38
C GLY A 128 -31.46 -38.91 -4.91
N SER A 129 -30.63 -39.83 -5.43
CA SER A 129 -29.21 -39.90 -5.06
C SER A 129 -28.42 -38.71 -5.58
N ASP A 130 -28.62 -38.34 -6.85
CA ASP A 130 -28.01 -37.16 -7.46
C ASP A 130 -28.46 -35.87 -6.74
N ARG A 131 -29.75 -35.76 -6.38
CA ARG A 131 -30.26 -34.62 -5.61
C ARG A 131 -29.58 -34.50 -4.25
N ALA A 132 -29.46 -35.61 -3.51
CA ALA A 132 -28.80 -35.62 -2.21
C ALA A 132 -27.32 -35.22 -2.33
N PHE A 133 -26.63 -35.75 -3.34
CA PHE A 133 -25.24 -35.39 -3.66
C PHE A 133 -25.08 -33.90 -3.96
N ILE A 134 -25.87 -33.36 -4.91
CA ILE A 134 -25.78 -31.95 -5.32
C ILE A 134 -26.03 -31.01 -4.13
N ILE A 135 -27.06 -31.30 -3.31
CA ILE A 135 -27.36 -30.49 -2.11
C ILE A 135 -26.22 -30.56 -1.10
N ALA A 136 -25.68 -31.76 -0.83
CA ALA A 136 -24.60 -31.93 0.15
C ALA A 136 -23.32 -31.22 -0.31
N GLU A 137 -22.96 -31.34 -1.59
CA GLU A 137 -21.74 -30.73 -2.14
C GLU A 137 -21.87 -29.22 -2.26
N GLU A 138 -23.05 -28.72 -2.66
CA GLU A 138 -23.31 -27.28 -2.68
C GLU A 138 -23.29 -26.70 -1.26
N ARG A 139 -23.77 -27.44 -0.26
CA ARG A 139 -23.69 -27.04 1.14
C ARG A 139 -22.25 -26.89 1.63
N LYS A 140 -21.35 -27.82 1.28
CA LYS A 140 -19.92 -27.69 1.62
C LYS A 140 -19.32 -26.42 1.02
N LEU A 141 -19.65 -26.12 -0.24
CA LEU A 141 -19.20 -24.91 -0.91
C LEU A 141 -19.80 -23.65 -0.24
N TYR A 142 -21.08 -23.67 0.10
CA TYR A 142 -21.76 -22.58 0.82
C TYR A 142 -21.05 -22.26 2.14
N ASP A 143 -20.83 -23.28 2.98
CA ASP A 143 -20.20 -23.12 4.30
C ASP A 143 -18.74 -22.62 4.18
N LEU A 144 -18.01 -23.07 3.15
CA LEU A 144 -16.65 -22.60 2.86
C LEU A 144 -16.63 -21.10 2.51
N VAL A 145 -17.54 -20.65 1.64
CA VAL A 145 -17.61 -19.23 1.23
C VAL A 145 -18.03 -18.36 2.42
N LEU A 146 -19.02 -18.80 3.20
CA LEU A 146 -19.49 -18.09 4.37
C LEU A 146 -18.37 -17.92 5.41
N LYS A 147 -17.61 -18.99 5.68
CA LYS A 147 -16.46 -18.94 6.60
C LYS A 147 -15.40 -17.95 6.12
N ALA A 148 -15.05 -17.97 4.84
CA ALA A 148 -14.06 -17.06 4.27
C ALA A 148 -14.51 -15.58 4.34
N GLN A 149 -15.81 -15.31 4.19
CA GLN A 149 -16.37 -13.98 4.33
C GLN A 149 -16.30 -13.50 5.79
N ASN A 150 -16.70 -14.35 6.74
CA ASN A 150 -16.64 -14.01 8.17
C ASN A 150 -15.20 -13.72 8.63
N GLU A 151 -14.22 -14.54 8.24
CA GLU A 151 -12.81 -14.31 8.56
C GLU A 151 -12.28 -12.99 7.96
N LYS A 152 -12.79 -12.60 6.79
CA LYS A 152 -12.44 -11.32 6.18
C LYS A 152 -13.01 -10.14 6.97
N ASP A 153 -14.29 -10.24 7.35
CA ASP A 153 -14.97 -9.19 8.10
C ASP A 153 -14.36 -9.04 9.52
N GLU A 154 -13.96 -10.14 10.15
CA GLU A 154 -13.20 -10.12 11.42
C GLU A 154 -11.85 -9.42 11.25
N LYS A 155 -11.07 -9.79 10.22
CA LYS A 155 -9.79 -9.12 9.93
C LYS A 155 -9.96 -7.64 9.58
N GLU A 156 -11.04 -7.25 8.91
CA GLU A 156 -11.34 -5.84 8.64
C GLU A 156 -11.71 -5.08 9.91
N LYS A 157 -12.45 -5.70 10.83
CA LYS A 157 -12.73 -5.13 12.17
C LYS A 157 -11.47 -4.99 13.00
N GLU A 158 -10.56 -5.98 12.97
CA GLU A 158 -9.26 -5.91 13.64
C GLU A 158 -8.33 -4.84 13.03
N ARG A 159 -8.43 -4.61 11.71
CA ARG A 159 -7.66 -3.59 10.99
C ARG A 159 -8.25 -2.19 11.09
N ALA A 160 -9.52 -2.05 11.47
CA ALA A 160 -10.13 -0.75 11.65
C ALA A 160 -9.35 0.01 12.72
N SER A 161 -8.56 1.02 12.29
CA SER A 161 -7.80 1.83 13.22
C SER A 161 -8.76 2.39 14.27
N PRO A 162 -8.46 2.28 15.57
CA PRO A 162 -9.39 2.72 16.61
C PRO A 162 -9.57 4.26 16.62
N TRP A 163 -8.89 4.96 15.70
CA TRP A 163 -9.04 6.38 15.36
C TRP A 163 -9.91 6.63 14.13
N ASN A 164 -10.90 5.77 13.87
CA ASN A 164 -11.82 5.99 12.76
C ASN A 164 -12.95 7.00 13.09
N TYR A 165 -13.10 7.37 14.36
CA TYR A 165 -14.09 8.35 14.83
C TYR A 165 -13.46 9.73 15.06
N THR A 166 -14.29 10.75 15.30
CA THR A 166 -13.87 12.16 15.34
C THR A 166 -13.34 12.56 16.71
N GLU A 167 -13.92 12.02 17.78
CA GLU A 167 -13.65 12.32 19.19
C GLU A 167 -12.18 12.15 19.59
N PRO A 168 -11.44 11.10 19.16
CA PRO A 168 -10.01 10.99 19.46
C PRO A 168 -9.19 12.15 18.87
N TYR A 169 -9.56 12.65 17.70
CA TYR A 169 -8.90 13.81 17.12
C TYR A 169 -9.30 15.10 17.82
N ILE A 170 -10.55 15.26 18.24
CA ILE A 170 -10.98 16.41 19.03
C ILE A 170 -10.22 16.46 20.35
N ARG A 171 -10.10 15.32 21.07
CA ARG A 171 -9.28 15.24 22.29
C ARG A 171 -7.83 15.64 22.02
N LEU A 172 -7.25 15.13 20.92
CA LEU A 172 -5.89 15.47 20.52
C LEU A 172 -5.73 16.98 20.27
N ILE A 173 -6.67 17.60 19.57
CA ILE A 173 -6.67 19.05 19.27
C ILE A 173 -6.77 19.85 20.58
N GLU A 174 -7.75 19.55 21.43
CA GLU A 174 -7.92 20.23 22.72
C GLU A 174 -6.69 20.06 23.63
N CYS A 175 -6.05 18.89 23.62
CA CYS A 175 -4.80 18.68 24.37
C CYS A 175 -3.62 19.43 23.76
N MET A 176 -3.51 19.50 22.43
CA MET A 176 -2.43 20.21 21.74
C MET A 176 -2.52 21.74 21.93
N LEU A 177 -3.74 22.25 22.08
CA LEU A 177 -4.04 23.68 22.22
C LEU A 177 -4.33 24.09 23.67
N ASP A 178 -4.11 23.18 24.62
CA ASP A 178 -4.28 23.43 26.04
C ASP A 178 -3.35 24.55 26.52
N GLU A 179 -3.88 25.43 27.38
CA GLU A 179 -3.15 26.59 27.90
C GLU A 179 -1.82 26.19 28.58
N SER A 180 -1.78 25.04 29.26
CA SER A 180 -0.59 24.57 29.97
C SER A 180 0.59 24.18 29.07
N ILE A 181 0.34 23.97 27.78
CA ILE A 181 1.39 23.64 26.79
C ILE A 181 1.51 24.68 25.67
N ARG A 182 0.72 25.77 25.74
CA ARG A 182 0.67 26.82 24.71
C ARG A 182 2.05 27.40 24.42
N ASP A 183 2.82 27.74 25.46
CA ASP A 183 4.17 28.28 25.30
C ASP A 183 5.08 27.30 24.54
N LYS A 184 4.98 26.00 24.82
CA LYS A 184 5.75 24.96 24.12
C LYS A 184 5.32 24.82 22.67
N PHE A 185 4.04 25.00 22.39
CA PHE A 185 3.49 24.94 21.04
C PHE A 185 3.93 26.14 20.20
N THR A 186 3.81 27.35 20.76
CA THR A 186 4.20 28.60 20.10
C THR A 186 5.69 28.60 19.74
N ASN A 187 6.53 28.13 20.67
CA ASN A 187 7.99 28.11 20.51
C ASN A 187 8.52 26.80 19.92
N MET A 188 7.66 25.90 19.44
CA MET A 188 8.07 24.58 18.94
C MET A 188 9.06 24.68 17.76
N ASN A 189 8.97 25.75 16.98
CA ASN A 189 9.80 25.99 15.81
C ASN A 189 11.01 26.90 16.10
N ASP A 190 11.20 27.35 17.34
CA ASP A 190 12.33 28.19 17.70
C ASP A 190 13.64 27.41 17.61
N ILE A 191 14.67 28.08 17.09
CA ILE A 191 16.01 27.49 16.98
C ILE A 191 16.63 27.54 18.38
N GLY A 192 16.78 26.37 18.99
CA GLY A 192 17.45 26.25 20.28
C GLY A 192 18.90 26.74 20.22
N GLY A 193 19.37 27.30 21.34
CA GLY A 193 20.76 27.69 21.51
C GLY A 193 21.71 26.49 21.41
N ARG A 194 23.02 26.74 21.24
CA ARG A 194 24.01 25.66 21.15
C ARG A 194 23.96 24.71 22.35
N ASP A 195 23.81 25.26 23.55
CA ASP A 195 23.75 24.51 24.80
C ASP A 195 22.50 23.61 24.86
N GLU A 196 21.36 24.10 24.36
CA GLU A 196 20.10 23.34 24.31
C GLU A 196 20.18 22.21 23.27
N LEU A 197 20.84 22.46 22.13
CA LEU A 197 21.10 21.45 21.12
C LEU A 197 22.07 20.37 21.63
N ASP A 198 23.12 20.76 22.35
CA ASP A 198 24.07 19.84 22.94
C ASP A 198 23.44 19.03 24.10
N ALA A 199 22.47 19.60 24.83
CA ALA A 199 21.70 18.94 25.86
C ALA A 199 20.53 18.08 25.34
N ARG A 200 20.28 18.00 24.02
CA ARG A 200 19.12 17.32 23.44
C ARG A 200 19.04 15.81 23.76
N ASN A 201 20.17 15.17 24.02
CA ASN A 201 20.23 13.77 24.44
C ASN A 201 20.38 13.60 25.97
N SER A 202 20.33 14.70 26.73
CA SER A 202 20.35 14.66 28.19
C SER A 202 19.02 14.14 28.73
N VAL A 203 19.09 13.43 29.85
CA VAL A 203 17.92 13.02 30.64
C VAL A 203 17.21 14.24 31.25
N GLU A 204 17.95 15.33 31.46
CA GLU A 204 17.45 16.57 32.07
C GLU A 204 16.79 17.53 31.06
N ARG A 205 16.63 17.12 29.80
CA ARG A 205 16.03 18.02 28.81
C ARG A 205 14.57 18.35 29.15
N PRO A 206 14.10 19.56 28.83
CA PRO A 206 12.68 19.88 28.93
C PRO A 206 11.80 18.94 28.10
N GLU A 207 10.63 18.64 28.64
CA GLU A 207 9.56 17.89 27.95
C GLU A 207 9.10 18.69 26.72
N ASN A 208 9.13 18.07 25.54
CA ASN A 208 8.68 18.72 24.30
C ASN A 208 7.15 18.80 24.20
N VAL A 209 6.62 19.55 23.23
CA VAL A 209 5.17 19.73 23.07
C VAL A 209 4.41 18.43 22.84
N TYR A 210 4.99 17.46 22.11
CA TYR A 210 4.35 16.18 21.82
C TYR A 210 4.31 15.27 23.04
N GLU A 211 5.34 15.30 23.88
CA GLU A 211 5.39 14.60 25.17
C GLU A 211 4.36 15.19 26.13
N ALA A 212 4.30 16.51 26.22
CA ALA A 212 3.34 17.22 27.06
C ALA A 212 1.89 16.93 26.63
N CYS A 213 1.62 16.96 25.32
CA CYS A 213 0.31 16.60 24.79
C CYS A 213 -0.01 15.12 25.02
N ALA A 214 0.94 14.19 24.84
CA ALA A 214 0.69 12.77 25.11
C ALA A 214 0.33 12.53 26.58
N ARG A 215 1.00 13.24 27.50
CA ARG A 215 0.67 13.22 28.93
C ARG A 215 -0.76 13.73 29.19
N LEU A 216 -1.15 14.88 28.61
CA LEU A 216 -2.50 15.43 28.76
C LEU A 216 -3.57 14.53 28.12
N PHE A 217 -3.29 13.96 26.95
CA PHE A 217 -4.22 13.08 26.26
C PHE A 217 -4.51 11.83 27.10
N ASN A 218 -3.47 11.25 27.69
CA ASN A 218 -3.54 10.04 28.51
C ASN A 218 -4.02 10.28 29.95
N ASP A 219 -4.31 11.52 30.33
CA ASP A 219 -4.83 11.87 31.65
C ASP A 219 -6.32 11.52 31.75
N ASP A 220 -6.63 10.44 32.46
CA ASP A 220 -8.00 9.97 32.68
C ASP A 220 -8.82 10.94 33.55
N GLY A 221 -8.16 11.77 34.38
CA GLY A 221 -8.81 12.81 35.16
C GLY A 221 -9.21 14.04 34.34
N LYS A 222 -8.67 14.19 33.13
CA LYS A 222 -8.96 15.33 32.26
C LYS A 222 -10.25 15.09 31.47
N VAL A 223 -11.31 15.78 31.88
CA VAL A 223 -12.56 15.87 31.15
C VAL A 223 -12.36 16.82 29.96
N VAL A 224 -12.49 16.29 28.75
CA VAL A 224 -12.36 17.06 27.51
C VAL A 224 -13.69 17.00 26.78
N LEU A 225 -14.23 18.18 26.46
CA LEU A 225 -15.50 18.38 25.80
C LEU A 225 -15.29 19.22 24.56
N SER A 226 -15.92 18.87 23.45
CA SER A 226 -15.87 19.71 22.26
C SER A 226 -16.69 20.99 22.44
N ARG A 227 -16.29 22.06 21.74
CA ARG A 227 -17.13 23.25 21.57
C ARG A 227 -18.39 22.91 20.78
N VAL A 228 -19.47 23.62 21.06
CA VAL A 228 -20.75 23.53 20.33
C VAL A 228 -20.71 24.51 19.17
N LEU A 229 -20.63 23.98 17.94
CA LEU A 229 -20.41 24.72 16.69
C LEU A 229 -21.42 24.29 15.60
N PRO A 230 -22.73 24.52 15.80
CA PRO A 230 -23.77 24.08 14.86
C PRO A 230 -23.62 24.72 13.47
N GLU A 231 -23.11 25.94 13.40
CA GLU A 231 -22.87 26.67 12.15
C GLU A 231 -21.65 26.14 11.37
N LEU A 232 -20.75 25.39 12.02
CA LEU A 232 -19.54 24.85 11.39
C LEU A 232 -19.80 23.49 10.72
N HIS A 233 -20.45 22.58 11.45
CA HIS A 233 -20.81 21.26 10.95
C HIS A 233 -21.87 20.60 11.85
N SER A 234 -22.78 19.81 11.28
CA SER A 234 -23.84 19.13 12.04
C SER A 234 -23.31 18.23 13.17
N THR A 235 -22.14 17.61 12.97
CA THR A 235 -21.42 16.80 13.98
C THR A 235 -21.12 17.58 15.27
N PHE A 236 -20.97 18.91 15.19
CA PHE A 236 -20.68 19.77 16.34
C PHE A 236 -21.91 20.53 16.83
N SER A 237 -23.12 20.14 16.40
CA SER A 237 -24.37 20.74 16.92
C SER A 237 -24.55 20.49 18.41
N GLU A 238 -23.96 19.41 18.91
CA GLU A 238 -23.91 19.07 20.33
C GLU A 238 -22.45 18.94 20.78
N CYS A 239 -22.23 19.07 22.08
CA CYS A 239 -20.93 18.88 22.69
C CYS A 239 -20.57 17.38 22.69
N LEU A 240 -19.42 17.04 22.11
CA LEU A 240 -18.89 15.67 22.09
C LEU A 240 -18.08 15.41 23.36
N ASP A 241 -18.44 14.36 24.08
CA ASP A 241 -17.67 13.87 25.23
C ASP A 241 -16.44 13.10 24.75
N CYS A 242 -15.28 13.74 24.93
CA CYS A 242 -13.98 13.24 24.51
C CYS A 242 -13.16 12.72 25.71
N SER A 243 -13.81 12.15 26.72
CA SER A 243 -13.15 11.53 27.89
C SER A 243 -12.26 10.33 27.52
N PHE A 244 -11.17 10.12 28.28
CA PHE A 244 -10.14 9.14 27.96
C PHE A 244 -10.68 7.69 27.85
N HIS A 245 -11.63 7.29 28.69
CA HIS A 245 -12.24 5.96 28.64
C HIS A 245 -12.96 5.62 27.31
N LYS A 246 -13.30 6.63 26.50
CA LYS A 246 -13.87 6.47 25.15
C LYS A 246 -12.81 6.45 24.05
N MET A 247 -11.55 6.66 24.40
CA MET A 247 -10.46 6.79 23.46
C MET A 247 -9.93 5.41 23.03
N PRO A 248 -9.29 5.33 21.85
CA PRO A 248 -8.66 4.12 21.30
C PRO A 248 -7.53 3.49 22.13
N GLY A 249 -7.24 4.02 23.31
CA GLY A 249 -6.13 3.64 24.17
C GLY A 249 -5.11 4.77 24.36
N LYS A 250 -3.99 4.43 25.02
CA LYS A 250 -2.91 5.38 25.29
C LYS A 250 -2.19 5.78 24.00
N VAL A 251 -1.75 7.03 23.93
CA VAL A 251 -0.93 7.56 22.83
C VAL A 251 0.51 7.78 23.26
N THR A 252 1.44 7.53 22.35
CA THR A 252 2.85 7.92 22.49
C THR A 252 3.10 9.33 21.94
N PRO A 253 4.20 10.01 22.32
CA PRO A 253 4.58 11.28 21.70
C PRO A 253 4.73 11.20 20.18
N GLU A 254 5.22 10.07 19.66
CA GLU A 254 5.35 9.78 18.24
C GLU A 254 3.98 9.66 17.55
N ASP A 255 3.00 9.06 18.22
CA ASP A 255 1.61 9.03 17.73
C ASP A 255 1.01 10.43 17.64
N VAL A 256 1.21 11.26 18.68
CA VAL A 256 0.78 12.66 18.70
C VAL A 256 1.41 13.40 17.53
N LYS A 257 2.74 13.33 17.39
CA LYS A 257 3.48 13.99 16.30
C LYS A 257 2.97 13.60 14.92
N ARG A 258 2.81 12.29 14.68
CA ARG A 258 2.30 11.76 13.39
C ARG A 258 0.89 12.29 13.11
N ARG A 259 -0.03 12.12 14.06
CA ARG A 259 -1.45 12.47 13.89
C ARG A 259 -1.67 13.98 13.76
N TRP A 260 -0.93 14.76 14.54
CA TRP A 260 -0.93 16.21 14.45
C TRP A 260 -0.40 16.67 13.09
N GLY A 261 0.71 16.08 12.64
CA GLY A 261 1.26 16.33 11.30
C GLY A 261 0.25 16.06 10.19
N ASP A 262 -0.49 14.94 10.28
CA ASP A 262 -1.56 14.60 9.33
C ASP A 262 -2.71 15.61 9.36
N CYS A 263 -3.17 16.02 10.55
CA CYS A 263 -4.24 17.01 10.70
C CYS A 263 -3.82 18.36 10.11
N ARG A 264 -2.60 18.79 10.43
CA ARG A 264 -1.99 20.02 9.93
C ARG A 264 -1.86 20.02 8.41
N ALA A 265 -1.37 18.93 7.82
CA ALA A 265 -1.22 18.80 6.37
C ALA A 265 -2.57 18.87 5.64
N LYS A 266 -3.63 18.28 6.21
CA LYS A 266 -4.99 18.39 5.67
C LYS A 266 -5.56 19.80 5.81
N LEU A 267 -5.34 20.44 6.96
CA LEU A 267 -5.77 21.81 7.19
C LEU A 267 -5.15 22.78 6.18
N ILE A 268 -3.84 22.70 5.95
CA ILE A 268 -3.13 23.54 4.96
C ILE A 268 -3.79 23.39 3.58
N LYS A 269 -4.05 22.15 3.13
CA LYS A 269 -4.71 21.92 1.83
C LYS A 269 -6.12 22.52 1.77
N MET A 270 -6.88 22.39 2.86
CA MET A 270 -8.25 22.91 2.92
C MET A 270 -8.27 24.44 2.89
N ILE A 271 -7.38 25.09 3.64
CA ILE A 271 -7.22 26.56 3.63
C ILE A 271 -6.80 27.05 2.25
N SER A 272 -5.81 26.42 1.61
CA SER A 272 -5.41 26.82 0.25
C SER A 272 -6.56 26.72 -0.76
N ARG A 273 -7.43 25.71 -0.66
CA ARG A 273 -8.63 25.61 -1.52
C ARG A 273 -9.66 26.70 -1.21
N TRP A 274 -9.84 27.02 0.07
CA TRP A 274 -10.73 28.09 0.50
C TRP A 274 -10.25 29.46 0.02
N GLU A 275 -8.95 29.76 0.14
CA GLU A 275 -8.33 30.98 -0.38
C GLU A 275 -8.48 31.10 -1.91
N LEU A 276 -8.21 30.01 -2.65
CA LEU A 276 -8.33 29.97 -4.12
C LEU A 276 -9.77 30.16 -4.61
N SER A 277 -10.78 29.85 -3.79
CA SER A 277 -12.18 29.96 -4.18
C SER A 277 -12.68 31.41 -4.30
N GLY A 278 -11.90 32.37 -3.81
CA GLY A 278 -12.28 33.78 -3.75
C GLY A 278 -13.32 34.11 -2.69
N ASN A 279 -13.89 33.11 -2.01
CA ASN A 279 -14.66 33.30 -0.77
C ASN A 279 -13.77 33.65 0.42
N GLY A 280 -12.46 33.44 0.30
CA GLY A 280 -11.45 33.87 1.26
C GLY A 280 -10.81 35.22 0.94
N PHE A 281 -11.61 36.22 0.53
CA PHE A 281 -11.20 37.58 0.12
C PHE A 281 -10.73 37.77 -1.32
N GLY A 282 -11.63 37.52 -2.28
CA GLY A 282 -11.41 37.79 -3.71
C GLY A 282 -10.56 36.71 -4.38
N GLN A 283 -10.71 36.51 -5.69
CA GLN A 283 -9.90 35.53 -6.44
C GLN A 283 -8.42 35.94 -6.43
N ARG A 284 -7.68 35.50 -5.40
CA ARG A 284 -6.24 35.71 -5.27
C ARG A 284 -5.50 34.62 -6.02
N HIS A 285 -4.49 35.01 -6.77
CA HIS A 285 -3.58 34.08 -7.43
C HIS A 285 -2.38 33.83 -6.53
N GLN A 286 -1.74 32.66 -6.66
CA GLN A 286 -0.60 32.26 -5.83
C GLN A 286 0.62 33.20 -5.93
N GLY A 287 0.60 34.21 -6.81
CA GLY A 287 1.64 35.22 -6.99
C GLY A 287 1.31 36.61 -6.44
N ASP A 288 0.20 36.78 -5.71
CA ASP A 288 -0.17 38.08 -5.12
C ASP A 288 0.63 38.35 -3.83
N ASP A 289 1.18 39.56 -3.68
CA ASP A 289 2.06 39.95 -2.57
C ASP A 289 1.39 39.85 -1.17
N ASP A 290 0.05 39.88 -1.12
CA ASP A 290 -0.76 39.77 0.11
C ASP A 290 -1.40 38.37 0.29
N PHE A 291 -0.89 37.34 -0.39
CA PHE A 291 -1.31 35.95 -0.16
C PHE A 291 -1.01 35.55 1.31
N GLY A 292 -2.07 35.48 2.14
CA GLY A 292 -1.97 35.21 3.58
C GLY A 292 -2.22 36.41 4.52
N HIS A 293 -2.65 37.58 4.02
CA HIS A 293 -3.03 38.75 4.82
C HIS A 293 -4.57 38.91 4.95
N MET A 294 -5.08 39.07 6.18
CA MET A 294 -6.51 39.27 6.49
C MET A 294 -6.85 40.76 6.60
N ASP A 295 -7.92 41.21 5.92
CA ASP A 295 -8.55 42.53 6.10
C ASP A 295 -9.98 42.35 6.67
N ASP A 296 -10.39 43.19 7.62
CA ASP A 296 -11.57 42.96 8.48
C ASP A 296 -12.97 43.24 7.84
N ASP A 297 -13.05 43.80 6.63
CA ASP A 297 -14.26 44.58 6.23
C ASP A 297 -15.26 43.90 5.26
N VAL A 298 -15.16 42.60 4.94
CA VAL A 298 -16.13 41.93 4.03
C VAL A 298 -16.54 40.55 4.53
N MET A 299 -17.64 40.47 5.31
CA MET A 299 -18.16 39.21 5.86
C MET A 299 -19.63 38.99 5.42
N GLU A 300 -19.85 38.21 4.35
CA GLU A 300 -21.16 37.59 4.10
C GLU A 300 -21.44 36.58 5.23
N CYS A 301 -22.59 36.71 5.91
CA CYS A 301 -22.96 35.93 7.09
C CYS A 301 -23.15 34.44 6.77
N GLY A 302 -22.10 33.64 6.95
CA GLY A 302 -22.17 32.18 7.01
C GLY A 302 -20.78 31.53 6.95
N ASP A 303 -20.49 30.63 7.89
CA ASP A 303 -19.24 29.85 7.85
C ASP A 303 -19.32 28.81 6.71
N ASN A 304 -18.53 29.03 5.66
CA ASN A 304 -18.51 28.18 4.48
C ASN A 304 -17.31 27.21 4.46
N ARG A 305 -16.54 27.10 5.55
CA ARG A 305 -15.35 26.25 5.63
C ARG A 305 -15.68 24.79 5.32
N ALA A 306 -16.87 24.32 5.70
CA ALA A 306 -17.33 22.95 5.45
C ALA A 306 -17.41 22.57 3.96
N ASN A 307 -17.60 23.53 3.06
CA ASN A 307 -17.68 23.29 1.61
C ASN A 307 -16.34 22.83 1.01
N PHE A 308 -15.24 22.96 1.75
CA PHE A 308 -13.88 22.64 1.28
C PHE A 308 -13.35 21.30 1.79
N MET A 309 -14.16 20.52 2.50
CA MET A 309 -13.83 19.16 2.87
C MET A 309 -13.77 18.25 1.63
N ASP A 310 -12.72 17.45 1.49
CA ASP A 310 -12.69 16.34 0.54
C ASP A 310 -13.11 15.02 1.20
N SER A 311 -13.28 13.96 0.39
CA SER A 311 -13.67 12.63 0.87
C SER A 311 -12.68 11.99 1.85
N GLN A 312 -11.48 12.55 2.03
CA GLN A 312 -10.44 12.06 2.94
C GLN A 312 -10.29 12.94 4.20
N THR A 313 -10.89 14.13 4.19
CA THR A 313 -10.88 15.12 5.27
C THR A 313 -12.12 14.91 6.11
N LYS A 314 -11.91 14.71 7.41
CA LYS A 314 -13.01 14.53 8.36
C LYS A 314 -13.27 15.83 9.11
N GLU A 315 -14.39 15.86 9.82
CA GLU A 315 -14.96 17.02 10.48
C GLU A 315 -14.01 17.62 11.54
N HIS A 316 -13.15 16.81 12.17
CA HIS A 316 -12.16 17.30 13.14
C HIS A 316 -11.17 18.32 12.54
N ILE A 317 -10.98 18.34 11.23
CA ILE A 317 -10.10 19.33 10.58
C ILE A 317 -10.76 20.71 10.55
N LEU A 318 -12.10 20.78 10.36
CA LEU A 318 -12.86 22.02 10.52
C LEU A 318 -12.79 22.51 11.96
N TYR A 319 -12.93 21.59 12.92
CA TYR A 319 -12.81 21.92 14.33
C TYR A 319 -11.43 22.50 14.65
N LEU A 320 -10.36 21.85 14.18
CA LEU A 320 -8.99 22.37 14.34
C LEU A 320 -8.85 23.77 13.75
N TRP A 321 -9.38 24.01 12.55
CA TRP A 321 -9.35 25.34 11.95
C TRP A 321 -10.02 26.36 12.86
N HIS A 322 -11.28 26.10 13.24
CA HIS A 322 -12.05 27.03 14.06
C HIS A 322 -11.35 27.31 15.40
N VAL A 323 -10.88 26.29 16.11
CA VAL A 323 -10.21 26.48 17.40
C VAL A 323 -8.88 27.20 17.24
N ALA A 324 -8.06 26.85 16.24
CA ALA A 324 -6.79 27.54 16.02
C ALA A 324 -6.96 29.03 15.65
N ASP A 325 -8.04 29.34 14.94
CA ASP A 325 -8.44 30.70 14.55
C ASP A 325 -8.89 31.51 15.79
N GLN A 326 -9.79 30.94 16.61
CA GLN A 326 -10.27 31.56 17.85
C GLN A 326 -9.17 31.77 18.90
N GLU A 327 -8.16 30.91 18.93
CA GLU A 327 -7.02 31.02 19.85
C GLU A 327 -5.85 31.84 19.28
N GLU A 328 -6.01 32.45 18.09
CA GLU A 328 -5.00 33.27 17.40
C GLU A 328 -3.66 32.55 17.09
N ILE A 329 -3.68 31.21 17.11
CA ILE A 329 -2.50 30.36 16.84
C ILE A 329 -2.53 29.73 15.46
N LEU A 330 -3.52 30.08 14.62
CA LEU A 330 -3.64 29.55 13.27
C LEU A 330 -2.34 29.73 12.47
N LYS A 331 -1.66 30.88 12.62
CA LYS A 331 -0.35 31.12 11.99
C LYS A 331 0.70 30.09 12.41
N ASN A 332 0.75 29.73 13.70
CA ASN A 332 1.67 28.71 14.23
C ASN A 332 1.31 27.31 13.73
N VAL A 333 0.02 26.99 13.65
CA VAL A 333 -0.46 25.72 13.06
C VAL A 333 -0.10 25.67 11.57
N LEU A 334 -0.18 26.78 10.84
CA LEU A 334 0.09 26.82 9.41
C LEU A 334 1.56 27.02 9.06
N HIS A 335 2.44 27.36 10.01
CA HIS A 335 3.84 27.73 9.75
C HIS A 335 4.61 26.73 8.87
N VAL A 336 4.61 26.94 7.56
CA VAL A 336 5.41 26.19 6.60
C VAL A 336 6.75 26.89 6.48
N ILE A 337 7.85 26.16 6.59
CA ILE A 337 9.17 26.70 6.29
C ILE A 337 9.14 27.11 4.81
N ALA A 338 9.42 28.37 4.51
CA ALA A 338 9.43 28.86 3.13
C ALA A 338 10.28 27.94 2.25
N GLU A 339 9.83 27.64 1.03
CA GLU A 339 10.56 26.77 0.10
C GLU A 339 11.99 27.28 -0.15
N SER A 340 12.18 28.61 -0.16
CA SER A 340 13.50 29.26 -0.22
C SER A 340 14.42 28.99 0.97
N SER A 341 13.86 28.58 2.10
CA SER A 341 14.56 28.25 3.35
C SER A 341 14.61 26.74 3.60
N CYS A 342 13.89 25.94 2.79
CA CYS A 342 14.01 24.50 2.76
C CYS A 342 15.28 24.13 2.00
N ALA A 343 16.20 23.44 2.66
CA ALA A 343 17.28 22.75 1.96
C ALA A 343 16.71 21.43 1.44
N ASP A 344 16.29 21.41 0.17
CA ASP A 344 15.99 20.16 -0.53
C ASP A 344 17.24 19.65 -1.28
N SER A 345 17.19 18.42 -1.79
CA SER A 345 18.33 17.81 -2.49
C SER A 345 18.70 18.45 -3.83
N GLU A 346 17.82 19.26 -4.41
CA GLU A 346 17.91 19.90 -5.73
C GLU A 346 18.06 21.44 -5.65
N THR A 347 17.63 22.06 -4.54
CA THR A 347 17.45 23.49 -4.35
C THR A 347 18.22 23.92 -3.10
N CYS A 348 19.44 24.40 -3.30
CA CYS A 348 20.15 25.12 -2.24
C CYS A 348 19.48 26.49 -2.04
N PRO A 349 19.22 26.92 -0.78
CA PRO A 349 18.75 28.26 -0.47
C PRO A 349 19.63 29.31 -1.16
N SER A 350 19.08 29.97 -2.18
CA SER A 350 19.74 31.07 -2.86
C SER A 350 19.74 32.28 -1.92
N VAL A 351 20.85 32.51 -1.22
CA VAL A 351 21.10 33.78 -0.53
C VAL A 351 21.31 34.84 -1.60
N SER A 352 20.22 35.44 -2.08
CA SER A 352 20.24 36.55 -3.02
C SER A 352 20.65 37.82 -2.29
N THR A 353 21.94 38.16 -2.35
CA THR A 353 22.44 39.51 -2.11
C THR A 353 22.37 40.30 -3.42
N THR A 354 21.15 40.63 -3.85
CA THR A 354 20.92 41.57 -4.95
C THR A 354 20.72 42.96 -4.39
N ASP A 355 21.84 43.56 -3.97
CA ASP A 355 22.08 45.00 -3.94
C ASP A 355 23.60 45.25 -3.98
N ALA A 356 24.29 44.72 -5.00
CA ALA A 356 25.65 45.14 -5.35
C ALA A 356 26.03 44.67 -6.76
N VAL A 357 25.48 45.37 -7.74
CA VAL A 357 25.80 45.25 -9.17
C VAL A 357 27.28 45.61 -9.40
N THR A 358 27.92 44.92 -10.38
CA THR A 358 29.14 45.27 -11.17
C THR A 358 30.47 44.53 -10.97
N ALA A 359 30.70 43.70 -9.96
CA ALA A 359 31.98 42.98 -9.85
C ALA A 359 31.82 41.47 -10.10
N SER A 360 32.65 40.91 -10.99
CA SER A 360 33.15 39.51 -10.94
C SER A 360 32.64 38.53 -12.00
N SER A 361 33.25 38.60 -13.20
CA SER A 361 33.40 37.42 -14.08
C SER A 361 34.20 36.27 -13.43
N ARG A 362 34.79 36.48 -12.25
CA ARG A 362 35.43 35.44 -11.43
C ARG A 362 34.44 34.60 -10.61
N LYS A 363 33.24 35.12 -10.29
CA LYS A 363 32.21 34.41 -9.51
C LYS A 363 31.54 33.31 -10.34
N ARG A 364 31.28 33.58 -11.63
CA ARG A 364 30.71 32.61 -12.58
C ARG A 364 31.53 31.31 -12.73
N ARG A 365 32.87 31.40 -12.61
CA ARG A 365 33.77 30.22 -12.60
C ARG A 365 33.78 29.47 -11.26
N ALA A 366 33.43 30.13 -10.16
CA ALA A 366 33.27 29.48 -8.86
C ALA A 366 31.94 28.72 -8.81
N ASP A 367 30.87 29.32 -9.35
CA ASP A 367 29.54 28.71 -9.42
C ASP A 367 29.54 27.48 -10.36
N GLU A 368 30.22 27.54 -11.51
CA GLU A 368 30.40 26.37 -12.39
C GLU A 368 31.18 25.22 -11.73
N ARG A 369 32.17 25.54 -10.88
CA ARG A 369 32.91 24.53 -10.11
C ARG A 369 32.06 23.91 -9.01
N GLN A 370 31.22 24.71 -8.35
CA GLN A 370 30.29 24.20 -7.35
C GLN A 370 29.22 23.31 -7.97
N LEU A 371 28.70 23.68 -9.15
CA LEU A 371 27.75 22.85 -9.90
C LEU A 371 28.39 21.55 -10.40
N ALA A 372 29.64 21.59 -10.88
CA ALA A 372 30.37 20.39 -11.26
C ALA A 372 30.64 19.46 -10.07
N PHE A 373 31.02 20.03 -8.92
CA PHE A 373 31.22 19.30 -7.67
C PHE A 373 29.91 18.67 -7.14
N PHE A 374 28.81 19.40 -7.23
CA PHE A 374 27.49 18.91 -6.87
C PHE A 374 27.05 17.74 -7.77
N ARG A 375 27.19 17.89 -9.10
CA ARG A 375 26.88 16.80 -10.06
C ARG A 375 27.72 15.55 -9.80
N ALA A 376 29.01 15.71 -9.48
CA ALA A 376 29.88 14.59 -9.12
C ALA A 376 29.40 13.88 -7.83
N LYS A 377 29.01 14.64 -6.80
CA LYS A 377 28.45 14.07 -5.57
C LYS A 377 27.12 13.35 -5.77
N MET A 378 26.25 13.90 -6.60
CA MET A 378 24.96 13.28 -6.91
C MET A 378 25.14 11.98 -7.72
N GLY A 379 26.08 11.97 -8.67
CA GLY A 379 26.50 10.76 -9.39
C GLY A 379 26.96 9.67 -8.42
N LEU A 380 27.85 10.01 -7.48
CA LEU A 380 28.32 9.08 -6.46
C LEU A 380 27.17 8.52 -5.60
N ALA A 381 26.24 9.38 -5.17
CA ALA A 381 25.09 8.98 -4.36
C ALA A 381 24.17 7.99 -5.11
N MET A 382 23.88 8.25 -6.39
CA MET A 382 23.08 7.36 -7.24
C MET A 382 23.75 6.00 -7.46
N THR A 383 25.07 5.99 -7.65
CA THR A 383 25.87 4.76 -7.74
C THR A 383 25.85 3.98 -6.41
N CYS A 384 25.96 4.67 -5.27
CA CYS A 384 25.84 4.04 -3.95
C CYS A 384 24.47 3.41 -3.72
N MET A 385 23.39 4.10 -4.09
CA MET A 385 22.02 3.57 -3.99
C MET A 385 21.82 2.35 -4.89
N SER A 386 22.28 2.41 -6.13
CA SER A 386 22.20 1.30 -7.10
C SER A 386 22.98 0.08 -6.60
N ARG A 387 24.18 0.30 -6.02
CA ARG A 387 24.96 -0.78 -5.39
C ARG A 387 24.24 -1.38 -4.18
N ALA A 388 23.62 -0.56 -3.33
CA ALA A 388 22.87 -1.04 -2.18
C ALA A 388 21.65 -1.91 -2.59
N ALA A 389 20.97 -1.54 -3.67
CA ALA A 389 19.88 -2.33 -4.24
C ALA A 389 20.37 -3.70 -4.74
N LEU A 390 21.48 -3.75 -5.49
CA LEU A 390 22.09 -4.99 -5.95
C LEU A 390 22.57 -5.88 -4.79
N VAL A 391 23.16 -5.30 -3.74
CA VAL A 391 23.56 -6.05 -2.53
C VAL A 391 22.35 -6.67 -1.83
N LYS A 392 21.21 -5.98 -1.81
CA LYS A 392 19.97 -6.53 -1.27
C LYS A 392 19.46 -7.68 -2.12
N GLU A 393 19.42 -7.52 -3.43
CA GLU A 393 19.01 -8.56 -4.39
C GLU A 393 19.92 -9.80 -4.31
N LEU A 394 21.23 -9.60 -4.14
CA LEU A 394 22.20 -10.67 -3.92
C LEU A 394 21.83 -11.51 -2.69
N ARG A 395 21.55 -10.86 -1.55
CA ARG A 395 21.17 -11.56 -0.30
C ARG A 395 19.89 -12.36 -0.48
N GLU A 396 18.86 -11.76 -1.08
CA GLU A 396 17.59 -12.45 -1.33
C GLU A 396 17.74 -13.65 -2.27
N THR A 397 18.69 -13.59 -3.20
CA THR A 397 18.97 -14.69 -4.14
C THR A 397 19.76 -15.81 -3.46
N GLN A 398 20.74 -15.46 -2.62
CA GLN A 398 21.48 -16.40 -1.76
C GLN A 398 20.56 -17.13 -0.78
N ASP A 399 19.62 -16.42 -0.15
CA ASP A 399 18.65 -17.02 0.77
C ASP A 399 17.76 -18.06 0.06
N LYS A 400 17.33 -17.76 -1.18
CA LYS A 400 16.55 -18.70 -2.00
C LYS A 400 17.38 -19.92 -2.41
N GLU A 401 18.63 -19.72 -2.80
CA GLU A 401 19.54 -20.82 -3.14
C GLU A 401 19.73 -21.77 -1.93
N MET A 402 19.94 -21.21 -0.75
CA MET A 402 20.03 -21.96 0.50
C MET A 402 18.72 -22.70 0.80
N GLU A 403 17.56 -22.06 0.60
CA GLU A 403 16.25 -22.69 0.78
C GLU A 403 16.09 -23.93 -0.13
N TYR A 404 16.46 -23.83 -1.42
CA TYR A 404 16.42 -24.96 -2.33
C TYR A 404 17.46 -26.03 -1.99
N THR A 405 18.62 -25.63 -1.49
CA THR A 405 19.66 -26.57 -1.02
C THR A 405 19.16 -27.41 0.15
N ILE A 406 18.46 -26.79 1.12
CA ILE A 406 17.83 -27.51 2.24
C ILE A 406 16.75 -28.47 1.70
N LYS A 407 15.87 -28.01 0.80
CA LYS A 407 14.84 -28.87 0.20
C LYS A 407 15.42 -30.04 -0.59
N LEU A 408 16.59 -29.85 -1.22
CA LEU A 408 17.28 -30.90 -1.94
C LEU A 408 17.74 -32.02 -0.98
N LEU A 409 18.27 -31.67 0.19
CA LEU A 409 18.71 -32.64 1.20
C LEU A 409 17.56 -33.51 1.75
N ASP A 410 16.35 -32.95 1.82
CA ASP A 410 15.16 -33.68 2.27
C ASP A 410 14.53 -34.56 1.16
N THR A 411 14.99 -34.41 -0.09
CA THR A 411 14.40 -35.08 -1.26
C THR A 411 15.16 -36.35 -1.61
N THR A 412 14.45 -37.45 -1.89
CA THR A 412 15.07 -38.71 -2.32
C THR A 412 15.86 -38.53 -3.63
N GLU A 413 17.12 -38.96 -3.61
CA GLU A 413 18.01 -38.95 -4.78
C GLU A 413 17.37 -39.69 -5.97
N GLY A 414 17.47 -39.10 -7.16
CA GLY A 414 16.91 -39.66 -8.40
C GLY A 414 15.42 -39.40 -8.63
N SER A 415 14.72 -38.73 -7.71
CA SER A 415 13.35 -38.27 -7.98
C SER A 415 13.32 -37.10 -8.96
N LYS A 416 12.22 -36.94 -9.72
CA LYS A 416 12.03 -35.76 -10.61
C LYS A 416 12.11 -34.42 -9.85
N ILE A 417 11.69 -34.42 -8.58
CA ILE A 417 11.75 -33.22 -7.73
C ILE A 417 13.20 -32.87 -7.40
N HIS A 418 14.05 -33.87 -7.16
CA HIS A 418 15.49 -33.70 -6.95
C HIS A 418 16.16 -33.03 -8.16
N GLU A 419 15.84 -33.47 -9.38
CA GLU A 419 16.34 -32.86 -10.61
C GLU A 419 15.88 -31.40 -10.78
N ILE A 420 14.62 -31.09 -10.43
CA ILE A 420 14.09 -29.72 -10.47
C ILE A 420 14.84 -28.81 -9.50
N TYR A 421 15.09 -29.26 -8.27
CA TYR A 421 15.83 -28.46 -7.29
C TYR A 421 17.29 -28.25 -7.69
N LEU A 422 17.97 -29.27 -8.22
CA LEU A 422 19.30 -29.10 -8.78
C LEU A 422 19.33 -28.05 -9.90
N GLY A 423 18.39 -28.13 -10.84
CA GLY A 423 18.27 -27.13 -11.91
C GLY A 423 18.02 -25.73 -11.36
N ARG A 424 17.18 -25.61 -10.32
CA ARG A 424 16.88 -24.30 -9.71
C ARG A 424 18.08 -23.72 -8.98
N ILE A 425 18.82 -24.53 -8.23
CA ILE A 425 20.07 -24.12 -7.57
C ILE A 425 21.05 -23.61 -8.63
N ALA A 426 21.31 -24.38 -9.70
CA ALA A 426 22.21 -23.96 -10.77
C ALA A 426 21.84 -22.60 -11.38
N THR A 427 20.55 -22.35 -11.64
CA THR A 427 20.11 -21.04 -12.15
C THR A 427 20.28 -19.90 -11.15
N LEU A 428 20.14 -20.17 -9.85
CA LEU A 428 20.33 -19.16 -8.81
C LEU A 428 21.81 -18.86 -8.60
N SER A 429 22.68 -19.87 -8.64
CA SER A 429 24.14 -19.69 -8.56
C SER A 429 24.65 -18.82 -9.72
N GLU A 430 24.16 -19.03 -10.95
CA GLU A 430 24.49 -18.18 -12.11
C GLU A 430 24.04 -16.72 -11.91
N GLN A 431 22.83 -16.51 -11.38
CA GLN A 431 22.34 -15.16 -11.07
C GLN A 431 23.17 -14.46 -9.98
N ILE A 432 23.58 -15.22 -8.96
CA ILE A 432 24.44 -14.72 -7.88
C ILE A 432 25.78 -14.25 -8.45
N GLU A 433 26.40 -15.04 -9.33
CA GLU A 433 27.65 -14.67 -10.02
C GLU A 433 27.51 -13.38 -10.82
N ILE A 434 26.44 -13.25 -11.62
CA ILE A 434 26.16 -12.03 -12.42
C ILE A 434 25.99 -10.79 -11.51
N ILE A 435 25.25 -10.91 -10.42
CA ILE A 435 25.03 -9.79 -9.49
C ILE A 435 26.34 -9.42 -8.80
N GLN A 436 27.14 -10.40 -8.38
CA GLN A 436 28.45 -10.17 -7.76
C GLN A 436 29.41 -9.47 -8.73
N ASP A 437 29.50 -9.92 -9.97
CA ASP A 437 30.33 -9.29 -11.00
C ASP A 437 29.90 -7.85 -11.28
N THR A 438 28.59 -7.59 -11.32
CA THR A 438 28.06 -6.24 -11.51
C THR A 438 28.45 -5.33 -10.33
N ILE A 439 28.33 -5.81 -9.10
CA ILE A 439 28.75 -5.07 -7.90
C ILE A 439 30.27 -4.80 -7.94
N HIS A 440 31.08 -5.78 -8.35
CA HIS A 440 32.52 -5.63 -8.48
C HIS A 440 32.90 -4.62 -9.56
N GLN A 441 32.23 -4.64 -10.71
CA GLN A 441 32.44 -3.67 -11.79
C GLN A 441 32.09 -2.25 -11.33
N MET A 442 30.95 -2.05 -10.67
CA MET A 442 30.58 -0.74 -10.11
C MET A 442 31.58 -0.25 -9.04
N ALA A 443 32.12 -1.16 -8.22
CA ALA A 443 33.13 -0.81 -7.23
C ALA A 443 34.45 -0.40 -7.89
N LYS A 444 34.86 -1.09 -8.96
CA LYS A 444 36.05 -0.76 -9.75
C LYS A 444 35.91 0.60 -10.43
N GLU A 445 34.77 0.87 -11.06
CA GLU A 445 34.49 2.16 -11.71
C GLU A 445 34.52 3.32 -10.69
N ALA A 446 33.95 3.12 -9.50
CA ALA A 446 33.99 4.13 -8.43
C ALA A 446 35.43 4.43 -7.97
N MET A 447 36.29 3.41 -7.87
CA MET A 447 37.70 3.59 -7.51
C MET A 447 38.50 4.31 -8.62
N GLU A 448 38.24 3.98 -9.89
CA GLU A 448 38.89 4.65 -11.03
C GLU A 448 38.46 6.13 -11.14
N GLU A 449 37.20 6.44 -10.81
CA GLU A 449 36.71 7.83 -10.76
C GLU A 449 37.37 8.64 -9.63
N GLU A 450 37.54 8.06 -8.44
CA GLU A 450 38.24 8.71 -7.32
C GLU A 450 39.71 9.03 -7.66
N ASP A 451 40.43 8.08 -8.26
CA ASP A 451 41.83 8.26 -8.70
C ASP A 451 41.99 9.31 -9.82
N SER A 452 40.93 9.51 -10.62
CA SER A 452 40.92 10.52 -11.68
C SER A 452 40.68 11.94 -11.15
N ALA A 453 39.92 12.08 -10.06
CA ALA A 453 39.53 13.36 -9.50
C ALA A 453 40.67 14.09 -8.75
N ASP A 454 41.65 13.35 -8.24
CA ASP A 454 42.72 13.89 -7.37
C ASP A 454 43.98 14.36 -8.11
N LYS A 455 43.94 14.49 -9.46
CA LYS A 455 45.05 15.09 -10.24
C LYS A 455 44.79 16.57 -10.54
N PRO A 456 45.23 17.52 -9.69
CA PRO A 456 45.09 18.95 -9.97
C PRO A 456 45.86 19.32 -11.24
N SER A 457 45.13 19.77 -12.26
CA SER A 457 45.71 20.27 -13.51
C SER A 457 46.65 21.45 -13.24
N ARG A 458 47.97 21.19 -13.17
CA ARG A 458 49.03 22.21 -13.13
C ARG A 458 49.02 23.01 -14.45
N LYS A 459 48.16 24.02 -14.56
CA LYS A 459 48.21 24.99 -15.67
C LYS A 459 49.46 25.84 -15.54
N LYS A 460 50.44 25.61 -16.43
CA LYS A 460 51.67 26.42 -16.62
C LYS A 460 51.31 27.90 -16.84
N LYS A 461 51.63 28.78 -15.88
CA LYS A 461 51.56 30.24 -16.04
C LYS A 461 52.59 30.70 -17.10
N LYS A 462 52.15 31.17 -18.27
CA LYS A 462 52.97 31.94 -19.21
C LYS A 462 53.15 33.37 -18.67
N LYS A 463 54.39 33.76 -18.41
CA LYS A 463 54.82 35.10 -17.97
C LYS A 463 54.71 36.07 -19.16
N LYS A 464 53.87 37.12 -19.07
CA LYS A 464 53.76 38.19 -20.07
C LYS A 464 54.46 39.43 -19.49
N GLY A 465 55.51 39.90 -20.17
CA GLY A 465 56.30 41.06 -19.78
C GLY A 465 55.61 42.38 -20.12
N THR A 466 55.84 43.37 -19.27
CA THR A 466 55.37 44.76 -19.32
C THR A 466 56.55 45.64 -19.71
N ILE A 467 56.39 46.52 -20.72
CA ILE A 467 57.18 47.76 -20.90
C ILE A 467 56.17 48.87 -21.19
N VAL A 468 56.36 50.00 -20.52
CA VAL A 468 55.44 51.13 -20.28
C VAL A 468 56.21 52.43 -20.54
N GLU A 469 55.46 53.50 -20.92
CA GLU A 469 55.77 54.95 -20.84
C GLU A 469 56.80 55.55 -21.84
N GLN A 470 56.69 56.79 -22.33
CA GLN A 470 55.87 57.99 -22.01
C GLN A 470 55.78 58.89 -23.27
N GLN A 471 54.66 59.58 -23.47
CA GLN A 471 54.56 60.85 -24.21
C GLN A 471 53.49 61.70 -23.51
N GLU A 472 53.85 62.91 -23.09
CA GLU A 472 52.91 64.00 -22.83
C GLU A 472 53.60 65.33 -23.18
N GLU A 473 52.94 66.09 -24.06
CA GLU A 473 53.29 67.42 -24.55
C GLU A 473 52.95 68.51 -23.51
N VAL A 474 53.49 69.72 -23.69
CA VAL A 474 52.73 70.99 -23.88
C VAL A 474 53.73 72.19 -23.95
N GLU A 475 53.68 72.89 -25.08
CA GLU A 475 54.15 74.27 -25.41
C GLU A 475 53.47 75.33 -24.52
N GLU A 476 53.86 76.59 -24.30
CA GLU A 476 54.52 77.71 -25.02
C GLU A 476 54.77 78.79 -23.90
N GLY A 477 55.59 79.84 -23.93
CA GLY A 477 55.87 80.81 -25.00
C GLY A 477 55.12 82.15 -24.76
N ASP A 478 55.74 83.06 -24.00
CA ASP A 478 55.44 84.50 -23.70
C ASP A 478 54.12 84.93 -23.01
#